data_AF-A0A7G1I7E4-F1
#
_entry.id   AF-A0A7G1I7E4-F1
#
_cell.length_a   1.000
_cell.length_b   1.000
_cell.length_c   1.000
_cell.angle_alpha   90.00
_cell.angle_beta   90.00
_cell.angle_gamma   90.00
#
_symmetry.space_group_name_H-M   'P 1'
#
loop_
_entity.id
_entity.type
_entity.pdbx_description
1 polymer ?
#
loop_
_entity_poly.entity_id
_entity_poly.type
_entity_poly.pdbx_seq_one_letter_code
_entity_poly.pdbx_strand_id
1 'polypeptide(L)'
;MFGDQTDVPESGDWWDAAYLMMWGSNVPITRTPDAHWMAEARYRGTKVVTVSPDYADNTKFADEWMPCAAGTDGALAMAMGHVILSECYVRKQVPFFADFARRYTDLPFLIKLEQRGEMLVPGKNLTAADLGEADKNSENAALKPAVLDETTGTVVVPHGSLGFRYGEDGVGKWNLDLGDLLPALSVQGAEATNGDRRTALVHLPSFDTVNGEGATVARGVPVRRVGKHLVCTVFDLMLAHYGVARAGLPGQWPTGYDDPTQPNTPAWQEPITGVSAAQAIRVAREFARSAEESGGRSMIIMGGGICHWFHGDAIYRAVLALLMLTGSMGRNGGGWAHYVGQEKIRPLTGFQTMSMATDWVRPPRQVPGASYWYAHADQWRYDGYGADKLASPVGRGRFTDKHTMDVLASAVAMGWSPYYPQFDRSSLDLADEAHEAGRDAGEYVAQQLAQRKLKLAVTDPDNPVNWPRVLTVWRANLIGSSGKGGEYFLRHLLGTDSNVQAAPPRDGIRPVDVACEGIFRKASST
;
A
#
# COMPACT_ATOMS: atom_id res chain seq x y z
N MET A 1 -1.42 -3.05 3.37
CA MET A 1 -2.57 -3.46 4.21
C MET A 1 -2.10 -4.32 5.38
N PHE A 2 -1.49 -5.49 5.15
CA PHE A 2 -1.32 -6.50 6.21
C PHE A 2 0.05 -6.58 6.89
N GLY A 3 1.08 -5.90 6.36
CA GLY A 3 2.45 -6.03 6.90
C GLY A 3 3.10 -7.40 6.60
N ASP A 4 2.60 -8.08 5.57
CA ASP A 4 3.11 -9.34 5.03
C ASP A 4 3.55 -9.16 3.57
N GLN A 5 4.46 -10.00 3.08
CA GLN A 5 4.91 -9.95 1.68
C GLN A 5 3.78 -10.34 0.73
N THR A 6 3.25 -11.55 0.87
CA THR A 6 2.13 -12.13 0.11
C THR A 6 1.77 -13.47 0.77
N ASP A 7 0.52 -13.61 1.19
CA ASP A 7 -0.07 -14.90 1.54
C ASP A 7 -1.53 -14.93 1.07
N VAL A 8 -1.91 -16.05 0.43
CA VAL A 8 -3.15 -16.20 -0.33
C VAL A 8 -3.71 -17.61 -0.16
N PRO A 9 -5.04 -17.79 -0.31
CA PRO A 9 -5.64 -19.12 -0.34
C PRO A 9 -5.07 -19.95 -1.50
N GLU A 10 -5.11 -21.27 -1.36
CA GLU A 10 -4.82 -22.18 -2.48
C GLU A 10 -5.98 -22.20 -3.49
N SER A 11 -5.72 -22.69 -4.70
CA SER A 11 -6.75 -22.78 -5.75
C SER A 11 -7.91 -23.72 -5.40
N GLY A 12 -7.65 -24.76 -4.62
CA GLY A 12 -8.69 -25.63 -4.08
C GLY A 12 -9.72 -24.90 -3.21
N ASP A 13 -9.33 -23.81 -2.56
CA ASP A 13 -10.24 -23.00 -1.73
C ASP A 13 -11.22 -22.16 -2.58
N TRP A 14 -10.96 -22.01 -3.89
CA TRP A 14 -11.91 -21.36 -4.81
C TRP A 14 -13.21 -22.16 -4.92
N TRP A 15 -13.15 -23.48 -4.75
CA TRP A 15 -14.31 -24.38 -4.71
C TRP A 15 -15.26 -24.04 -3.55
N ASP A 16 -14.73 -23.48 -2.47
CA ASP A 16 -15.50 -23.09 -1.30
C ASP A 16 -16.04 -21.65 -1.39
N ALA A 17 -15.73 -20.90 -2.45
CA ALA A 17 -16.33 -19.57 -2.64
C ALA A 17 -17.83 -19.67 -2.92
N ALA A 18 -18.64 -18.85 -2.23
CA ALA A 18 -20.06 -18.66 -2.54
C ALA A 18 -20.27 -17.58 -3.61
N TYR A 19 -19.33 -16.62 -3.71
CA TYR A 19 -19.25 -15.62 -4.78
C TYR A 19 -17.79 -15.42 -5.17
N LEU A 20 -17.49 -15.53 -6.46
CA LEU A 20 -16.11 -15.46 -6.96
C LEU A 20 -15.97 -14.35 -8.01
N MET A 21 -15.05 -13.41 -7.78
CA MET A 21 -14.69 -12.41 -8.77
C MET A 21 -13.29 -12.65 -9.32
N MET A 22 -13.11 -12.59 -10.63
CA MET A 22 -11.80 -12.54 -11.30
C MET A 22 -11.53 -11.12 -11.74
N TRP A 23 -10.65 -10.41 -11.03
CA TRP A 23 -10.40 -8.98 -11.26
C TRP A 23 -8.98 -8.76 -11.76
N GLY A 24 -8.83 -8.42 -13.05
CA GLY A 24 -7.50 -8.29 -13.67
C GLY A 24 -6.68 -9.58 -13.65
N SER A 25 -7.35 -10.74 -13.65
CA SER A 25 -6.73 -12.07 -13.61
C SER A 25 -7.33 -13.00 -14.67
N ASN A 26 -6.59 -13.25 -15.75
CA ASN A 26 -7.00 -14.19 -16.79
C ASN A 26 -6.68 -15.63 -16.37
N VAL A 27 -7.53 -16.20 -15.51
CA VAL A 27 -7.32 -17.52 -14.86
C VAL A 27 -7.06 -18.66 -15.85
N PRO A 28 -7.83 -18.86 -16.94
CA PRO A 28 -7.61 -19.97 -17.86
C PRO A 28 -6.25 -19.96 -18.57
N ILE A 29 -5.66 -18.77 -18.78
CA ILE A 29 -4.37 -18.61 -19.46
C ILE A 29 -3.21 -18.58 -18.48
N THR A 30 -3.35 -17.82 -17.39
CA THR A 30 -2.24 -17.60 -16.46
C THR A 30 -2.16 -18.64 -15.35
N ARG A 31 -3.29 -19.31 -15.05
CA ARG A 31 -3.52 -20.34 -14.00
C ARG A 31 -4.15 -21.60 -14.60
N THR A 32 -3.77 -21.95 -15.83
CA THR A 32 -4.33 -23.11 -16.54
C THR A 32 -4.48 -24.39 -15.70
N PRO A 33 -3.48 -24.84 -14.92
CA PRO A 33 -3.64 -26.07 -14.13
C PRO A 33 -4.68 -25.95 -13.00
N ASP A 34 -4.97 -24.73 -12.53
CA ASP A 34 -5.91 -24.46 -11.43
C ASP A 34 -7.30 -24.02 -11.92
N ALA A 35 -7.45 -23.70 -13.21
CA ALA A 35 -8.65 -23.09 -13.76
C ALA A 35 -9.91 -23.96 -13.60
N HIS A 36 -9.75 -25.29 -13.48
CA HIS A 36 -10.87 -26.20 -13.25
C HIS A 36 -11.60 -25.89 -11.95
N TRP A 37 -10.90 -25.48 -10.88
CA TRP A 37 -11.55 -25.14 -9.60
C TRP A 37 -12.57 -24.02 -9.75
N MET A 38 -12.23 -22.98 -10.51
CA MET A 38 -13.14 -21.88 -10.82
C MET A 38 -14.32 -22.36 -11.68
N ALA A 39 -14.05 -23.16 -12.72
CA ALA A 39 -15.09 -23.66 -13.61
C ALA A 39 -16.07 -24.60 -12.90
N GLU A 40 -15.56 -25.49 -12.06
CA GLU A 40 -16.31 -26.51 -11.35
C GLU A 40 -17.11 -25.90 -10.18
N ALA A 41 -16.58 -24.88 -9.49
CA ALA A 41 -17.31 -24.16 -8.43
C ALA A 41 -18.67 -23.62 -8.91
N ARG A 42 -18.77 -23.25 -10.19
CA ARG A 42 -20.04 -22.81 -10.81
C ARG A 42 -21.12 -23.89 -10.77
N TYR A 43 -20.77 -25.17 -10.90
CA TYR A 43 -21.73 -26.27 -10.79
C TYR A 43 -22.25 -26.47 -9.36
N ARG A 44 -21.56 -25.89 -8.36
CA ARG A 44 -22.02 -25.80 -6.96
C ARG A 44 -22.94 -24.60 -6.72
N GLY A 45 -23.21 -23.78 -7.75
CA GLY A 45 -24.05 -22.59 -7.65
C GLY A 45 -23.27 -21.30 -7.36
N THR A 46 -21.94 -21.33 -7.35
CA THR A 46 -21.11 -20.14 -7.19
C THR A 46 -21.25 -19.23 -8.41
N LYS A 47 -21.69 -17.99 -8.19
CA LYS A 47 -21.69 -16.97 -9.25
C LYS A 47 -20.25 -16.48 -9.48
N VAL A 48 -19.85 -16.41 -10.75
CA VAL A 48 -18.54 -15.91 -11.18
C VAL A 48 -18.71 -14.58 -11.92
N VAL A 49 -18.00 -13.55 -11.48
CA VAL A 49 -17.94 -12.24 -12.15
C VAL A 49 -16.52 -11.99 -12.64
N THR A 50 -16.36 -11.44 -13.84
CA THR A 50 -15.05 -10.97 -14.32
C THR A 50 -15.03 -9.46 -14.46
N VAL A 51 -13.88 -8.86 -14.13
CA VAL A 51 -13.60 -7.45 -14.35
C VAL A 51 -12.33 -7.34 -15.19
N SER A 52 -12.49 -6.91 -16.43
CA SER A 52 -11.43 -6.76 -17.44
C SER A 52 -11.85 -5.75 -18.51
N PRO A 53 -10.92 -4.98 -19.09
CA PRO A 53 -11.23 -4.03 -20.17
C PRO A 53 -11.62 -4.72 -21.47
N ASP A 54 -11.06 -5.90 -21.72
CA ASP A 54 -11.27 -6.72 -22.91
C ASP A 54 -12.14 -7.95 -22.59
N TYR A 55 -12.68 -8.56 -23.65
CA TYR A 55 -13.34 -9.87 -23.56
C TYR A 55 -12.28 -10.98 -23.47
N ALA A 56 -11.61 -11.04 -22.31
CA ALA A 56 -10.54 -11.99 -22.03
C ALA A 56 -11.04 -13.44 -21.95
N ASP A 57 -10.13 -14.42 -22.02
CA ASP A 57 -10.49 -15.85 -22.00
C ASP A 57 -11.26 -16.28 -20.75
N ASN A 58 -11.05 -15.61 -19.61
CA ASN A 58 -11.78 -15.88 -18.38
C ASN A 58 -13.26 -15.48 -18.46
N THR A 59 -13.61 -14.52 -19.33
CA THR A 59 -14.96 -13.98 -19.49
C THR A 59 -15.95 -15.03 -19.99
N LYS A 60 -15.51 -15.96 -20.85
CA LYS A 60 -16.39 -17.05 -21.33
C LYS A 60 -16.85 -18.00 -20.22
N PHE A 61 -16.19 -17.98 -19.06
CA PHE A 61 -16.55 -18.78 -17.89
C PHE A 61 -17.31 -17.98 -16.82
N ALA A 62 -17.42 -16.66 -16.97
CA ALA A 62 -18.12 -15.82 -16.01
C ALA A 62 -19.61 -15.74 -16.34
N ASP A 63 -20.43 -15.55 -15.30
CA ASP A 63 -21.86 -15.30 -15.42
C ASP A 63 -22.15 -13.79 -15.66
N GLU A 64 -21.15 -12.94 -15.39
CA GLU A 64 -21.22 -11.49 -15.57
C GLU A 64 -19.83 -10.94 -15.98
N TRP A 65 -19.82 -10.02 -16.95
CA TRP A 65 -18.63 -9.26 -17.35
C TRP A 65 -18.81 -7.77 -17.06
N MET A 66 -17.87 -7.20 -16.30
CA MET A 66 -17.76 -5.77 -16.06
C MET A 66 -16.60 -5.21 -16.90
N PRO A 67 -16.88 -4.51 -18.03
CA PRO A 67 -15.86 -4.01 -18.96
C PRO A 67 -15.17 -2.75 -18.44
N CYS A 68 -14.46 -2.86 -17.31
CA CYS A 68 -13.78 -1.72 -16.68
C CYS A 68 -12.59 -1.26 -17.52
N ALA A 69 -12.56 0.04 -17.85
CA ALA A 69 -11.44 0.66 -18.54
C ALA A 69 -10.12 0.41 -17.79
N ALA A 70 -9.07 0.13 -18.56
CA ALA A 70 -7.81 -0.35 -18.02
C ALA A 70 -7.17 0.72 -17.11
N GLY A 71 -6.84 0.34 -15.87
CA GLY A 71 -6.19 1.22 -14.90
C GLY A 71 -7.16 2.10 -14.11
N THR A 72 -8.46 2.02 -14.36
CA THR A 72 -9.48 2.77 -13.62
C THR A 72 -10.27 1.92 -12.62
N ASP A 73 -9.85 0.67 -12.41
CA ASP A 73 -10.44 -0.31 -11.48
C ASP A 73 -10.62 0.23 -10.06
N GLY A 74 -9.72 1.13 -9.61
CA GLY A 74 -9.83 1.80 -8.32
C GLY A 74 -11.14 2.59 -8.20
N ALA A 75 -11.59 3.28 -9.25
CA ALA A 75 -12.84 4.03 -9.23
C ALA A 75 -14.06 3.10 -9.11
N LEU A 76 -14.06 1.98 -9.83
CA LEU A 76 -15.11 0.96 -9.73
C LEU A 76 -15.18 0.36 -8.32
N ALA A 77 -14.03 -0.05 -7.77
CA ALA A 77 -13.96 -0.62 -6.43
C ALA A 77 -14.37 0.40 -5.34
N MET A 78 -14.00 1.68 -5.49
CA MET A 78 -14.44 2.73 -4.58
C MET A 78 -15.97 2.92 -4.63
N ALA A 79 -16.59 2.88 -5.81
CA ALA A 79 -18.04 2.97 -5.92
C ALA A 79 -18.78 1.75 -5.37
N MET A 80 -18.25 0.54 -5.57
CA MET A 80 -18.78 -0.65 -4.93
C MET A 80 -18.68 -0.53 -3.40
N GLY A 81 -17.55 -0.03 -2.88
CA GLY A 81 -17.36 0.21 -1.45
C GLY A 81 -18.30 1.27 -0.89
N HIS A 82 -18.62 2.31 -1.67
CA HIS A 82 -19.62 3.32 -1.28
C HIS A 82 -21.00 2.69 -1.06
N VAL A 83 -21.43 1.78 -1.94
CA VAL A 83 -22.70 1.05 -1.80
C VAL A 83 -22.67 0.16 -0.55
N ILE A 84 -21.60 -0.60 -0.34
CA ILE A 84 -21.44 -1.49 0.82
C ILE A 84 -21.46 -0.70 2.13
N LEU A 85 -20.70 0.39 2.23
CA LEU A 85 -20.67 1.23 3.42
C LEU A 85 -22.04 1.88 3.69
N SER A 86 -22.66 2.43 2.65
CA SER A 86 -23.98 3.08 2.76
C SER A 86 -25.05 2.10 3.24
N GLU A 87 -25.14 0.92 2.63
CA GLU A 87 -26.22 -0.03 2.92
C GLU A 87 -25.91 -0.89 4.14
N CYS A 88 -24.69 -1.41 4.26
CA CYS A 88 -24.36 -2.40 5.27
C CYS A 88 -23.79 -1.81 6.56
N TYR A 89 -23.19 -0.61 6.55
CA TYR A 89 -22.61 0.01 7.75
C TYR A 89 -23.39 1.21 8.29
N VAL A 90 -24.15 1.91 7.44
CA VAL A 90 -24.95 3.08 7.87
C VAL A 90 -26.43 2.76 7.98
N ARG A 91 -27.05 2.19 6.93
CA ARG A 91 -28.50 1.93 6.92
C ARG A 91 -28.90 0.67 7.69
N LYS A 92 -28.32 -0.48 7.31
CA LYS A 92 -28.68 -1.80 7.88
C LYS A 92 -27.86 -2.17 9.11
N GLN A 93 -26.58 -1.76 9.15
CA GLN A 93 -25.62 -2.16 10.20
C GLN A 93 -25.54 -3.68 10.37
N VAL A 94 -25.08 -4.36 9.32
CA VAL A 94 -24.95 -5.84 9.29
C VAL A 94 -24.03 -6.28 10.44
N PRO A 95 -24.54 -7.05 11.44
CA PRO A 95 -23.78 -7.37 12.64
C PRO A 95 -22.47 -8.11 12.37
N PHE A 96 -22.50 -9.08 11.45
CA PHE A 96 -21.30 -9.84 11.06
C PHE A 96 -20.17 -8.94 10.52
N PHE A 97 -20.52 -7.94 9.70
CA PHE A 97 -19.54 -7.02 9.12
C PHE A 97 -18.99 -6.04 10.16
N ALA A 98 -19.88 -5.44 10.95
CA ALA A 98 -19.48 -4.52 12.01
C ALA A 98 -18.58 -5.21 13.04
N ASP A 99 -18.92 -6.45 13.41
CA ASP A 99 -18.13 -7.27 14.32
C ASP A 99 -16.75 -7.61 13.74
N PHE A 100 -16.67 -8.05 12.48
CA PHE A 100 -15.39 -8.29 11.81
C PHE A 100 -14.53 -7.02 11.78
N ALA A 101 -15.13 -5.89 11.40
CA ALA A 101 -14.44 -4.60 11.33
C ALA A 101 -13.85 -4.19 12.68
N ARG A 102 -14.61 -4.34 13.78
CA ARG A 102 -14.14 -3.99 15.13
C ARG A 102 -12.92 -4.80 15.57
N ARG A 103 -12.84 -6.07 15.19
CA ARG A 103 -11.80 -7.00 15.69
C ARG A 103 -10.57 -7.09 14.80
N TYR A 104 -10.75 -7.05 13.48
CA TYR A 104 -9.72 -7.44 12.52
C TYR A 104 -9.27 -6.31 11.59
N THR A 105 -9.69 -5.08 11.85
CA THR A 105 -9.27 -3.91 11.09
C THR A 105 -8.76 -2.80 12.01
N ASP A 106 -8.17 -1.77 11.40
CA ASP A 106 -7.83 -0.53 12.07
C ASP A 106 -8.99 0.50 12.10
N LEU A 107 -10.18 0.15 11.58
CA LEU A 107 -11.35 1.03 11.54
C LEU A 107 -11.73 1.68 12.89
N PRO A 108 -11.67 0.98 14.05
CA PRO A 108 -12.02 1.62 15.34
C PRO A 108 -10.91 2.49 15.94
N PHE A 109 -9.72 2.55 15.35
CA PHE A 109 -8.60 3.29 15.94
C PHE A 109 -8.75 4.80 15.77
N LEU A 110 -8.28 5.53 16.78
CA LEU A 110 -8.39 6.98 16.86
C LEU A 110 -7.26 7.67 16.08
N ILE A 111 -7.64 8.57 15.18
CA ILE A 111 -6.75 9.42 14.37
C ILE A 111 -6.78 10.84 14.92
N LYS A 112 -5.60 11.40 15.18
CA LYS A 112 -5.44 12.82 15.53
C LYS A 112 -5.73 13.69 14.30
N LEU A 113 -6.49 14.75 14.49
CA LEU A 113 -6.69 15.79 13.49
C LEU A 113 -5.68 16.92 13.70
N GLU A 114 -5.04 17.34 12.61
CA GLU A 114 -3.98 18.35 12.61
C GLU A 114 -4.43 19.60 11.83
N GLN A 115 -4.16 20.78 12.36
CA GLN A 115 -4.31 22.04 11.62
C GLN A 115 -3.12 22.19 10.65
N ARG A 116 -3.39 22.43 9.38
CA ARG A 116 -2.40 22.76 8.33
C ARG A 116 -2.88 23.99 7.55
N GLY A 117 -2.33 25.15 7.87
CA GLY A 117 -2.87 26.43 7.38
C GLY A 117 -4.32 26.58 7.85
N GLU A 118 -5.24 26.83 6.93
CA GLU A 118 -6.68 26.93 7.20
C GLU A 118 -7.39 25.56 7.23
N MET A 119 -6.73 24.50 6.76
CA MET A 119 -7.32 23.16 6.67
C MET A 119 -7.13 22.35 7.95
N LEU A 120 -8.18 21.65 8.37
CA LEU A 120 -8.07 20.54 9.30
C LEU A 120 -7.93 19.23 8.51
N VAL A 121 -6.91 18.43 8.81
CA VAL A 121 -6.58 17.21 8.04
C VAL A 121 -6.32 16.01 8.96
N PRO A 122 -6.47 14.78 8.46
CA PRO A 122 -6.05 13.60 9.19
C PRO A 122 -4.53 13.58 9.45
N GLY A 123 -4.14 13.29 10.69
CA GLY A 123 -2.77 13.14 11.15
C GLY A 123 -2.40 11.68 11.43
N LYS A 124 -1.57 11.46 12.46
CA LYS A 124 -1.19 10.12 12.92
C LYS A 124 -2.21 9.53 13.91
N ASN A 125 -2.13 8.22 14.14
CA ASN A 125 -2.83 7.57 15.25
C ASN A 125 -2.61 8.31 16.58
N LEU A 126 -3.66 8.37 17.39
CA LEU A 126 -3.54 8.60 18.83
C LEU A 126 -2.92 7.34 19.44
N THR A 127 -1.89 7.50 20.27
CA THR A 127 -1.12 6.38 20.83
C THR A 127 -1.03 6.48 22.35
N ALA A 128 -0.60 5.42 23.02
CA ALA A 128 -0.33 5.41 24.46
C ALA A 128 0.58 6.57 24.90
N ALA A 129 1.53 6.98 24.05
CA ALA A 129 2.41 8.12 24.31
C ALA A 129 1.68 9.49 24.38
N ASP A 130 0.45 9.57 23.87
CA ASP A 130 -0.40 10.76 23.91
C ASP A 130 -1.39 10.74 25.10
N LEU A 131 -1.42 9.67 25.90
CA LEU A 131 -2.37 9.45 27.00
C LEU A 131 -1.76 9.79 28.38
N GLY A 132 -2.37 9.30 29.47
CA GLY A 132 -1.93 9.56 30.84
C GLY A 132 -0.55 8.97 31.16
N GLU A 133 0.02 9.34 32.31
CA GLU A 133 1.41 8.99 32.67
C GLU A 133 1.68 7.47 32.70
N ALA A 134 0.71 6.63 33.10
CA ALA A 134 0.88 5.17 33.09
C ALA A 134 1.06 4.62 31.66
N ASP A 135 0.21 5.03 30.73
CA ASP A 135 0.26 4.57 29.33
C ASP A 135 1.50 5.12 28.60
N LYS A 136 1.79 6.39 28.86
CA LYS A 136 2.89 7.12 28.22
C LYS A 136 4.26 6.55 28.58
N ASN A 137 4.41 6.07 29.81
CA ASN A 137 5.65 5.47 30.30
C ASN A 137 5.75 3.96 30.02
N SER A 138 4.76 3.36 29.34
CA SER A 138 4.85 1.96 28.90
C SER A 138 5.89 1.78 27.79
N GLU A 139 6.50 0.59 27.74
CA GLU A 139 7.50 0.28 26.70
C GLU A 139 6.89 0.45 25.31
N ASN A 140 7.61 1.03 24.35
CA ASN A 140 7.14 1.23 22.97
C ASN A 140 5.79 1.99 22.85
N ALA A 141 5.46 2.88 23.79
CA ALA A 141 4.16 3.60 23.83
C ALA A 141 3.75 4.28 22.51
N ALA A 142 4.71 4.79 21.73
CA ALA A 142 4.45 5.42 20.43
C ALA A 142 3.98 4.46 19.32
N LEU A 143 4.07 3.14 19.55
CA LEU A 143 3.65 2.08 18.63
C LEU A 143 2.39 1.35 19.12
N LYS A 144 1.69 1.92 20.11
CA LYS A 144 0.47 1.40 20.73
C LYS A 144 -0.71 2.33 20.46
N PRO A 145 -1.36 2.24 19.29
CA PRO A 145 -2.49 3.09 18.94
C PRO A 145 -3.71 2.78 19.82
N ALA A 146 -4.58 3.77 20.04
CA ALA A 146 -5.70 3.69 20.97
C ALA A 146 -7.06 3.63 20.25
N VAL A 147 -8.05 3.03 20.93
CA VAL A 147 -9.46 2.95 20.50
C VAL A 147 -10.37 3.59 21.55
N LEU A 148 -11.62 3.88 21.17
CA LEU A 148 -12.68 4.21 22.11
C LEU A 148 -13.43 2.93 22.47
N ASP A 149 -13.56 2.61 23.75
CA ASP A 149 -14.47 1.56 24.21
C ASP A 149 -15.91 2.07 24.22
N GLU A 150 -16.80 1.40 23.50
CA GLU A 150 -18.22 1.75 23.41
C GLU A 150 -18.95 1.49 24.73
N THR A 151 -18.53 0.49 25.51
CA THR A 151 -19.20 0.10 26.76
C THR A 151 -18.93 1.09 27.88
N THR A 152 -17.67 1.49 28.08
CA THR A 152 -17.29 2.44 29.15
C THR A 152 -17.21 3.88 28.68
N GLY A 153 -17.16 4.14 27.37
CA GLY A 153 -16.92 5.45 26.81
C GLY A 153 -15.50 5.98 27.02
N THR A 154 -14.55 5.13 27.44
CA THR A 154 -13.16 5.50 27.75
C THR A 154 -12.20 5.18 26.60
N VAL A 155 -11.07 5.89 26.55
CA VAL A 155 -10.01 5.61 25.56
C VAL A 155 -9.08 4.57 26.14
N VAL A 156 -8.82 3.51 25.38
CA VAL A 156 -8.00 2.37 25.81
C VAL A 156 -7.00 1.97 24.73
N VAL A 157 -5.93 1.31 25.15
CA VAL A 157 -4.92 0.74 24.25
C VAL A 157 -5.17 -0.77 24.14
N PRO A 158 -5.73 -1.27 23.03
CA PRO A 158 -5.96 -2.70 22.86
C PRO A 158 -4.64 -3.44 22.66
N HIS A 159 -4.66 -4.75 22.94
CA HIS A 159 -3.58 -5.67 22.59
C HIS A 159 -3.33 -5.73 21.06
N GLY A 160 -2.23 -6.37 20.65
CA GLY A 160 -1.98 -6.74 19.26
C GLY A 160 -1.19 -5.75 18.39
N SER A 161 -1.00 -4.51 18.85
CA SER A 161 -0.20 -3.54 18.09
C SER A 161 1.30 -3.87 18.07
N LEU A 162 2.04 -3.26 17.15
CA LEU A 162 3.50 -3.47 17.01
C LEU A 162 4.27 -3.17 18.31
N GLY A 163 3.80 -2.23 19.13
CA GLY A 163 4.42 -1.91 20.42
C GLY A 163 4.34 -3.03 21.46
N PHE A 164 3.53 -4.07 21.24
CA PHE A 164 3.51 -5.28 22.07
C PHE A 164 4.30 -6.45 21.46
N ARG A 165 4.78 -6.33 20.21
CA ARG A 165 5.50 -7.41 19.53
C ARG A 165 6.91 -7.62 20.08
N TYR A 166 7.53 -6.56 20.57
CA TYR A 166 8.89 -6.53 21.10
C TYR A 166 8.89 -5.95 22.51
N GLY A 167 9.87 -6.34 23.32
CA GLY A 167 9.99 -5.90 24.71
C GLY A 167 9.31 -6.83 25.71
N GLU A 168 9.67 -6.69 26.97
CA GLU A 168 9.16 -7.53 28.07
C GLU A 168 7.69 -7.22 28.38
N ASP A 169 7.29 -5.94 28.30
CA ASP A 169 5.90 -5.51 28.54
C ASP A 169 4.90 -6.12 27.56
N GLY A 170 5.39 -6.54 26.39
CA GLY A 170 4.61 -7.08 25.27
C GLY A 170 4.36 -8.59 25.32
N VAL A 171 5.11 -9.33 26.14
CA VAL A 171 4.99 -10.79 26.23
C VAL A 171 3.56 -11.19 26.58
N GLY A 172 2.94 -12.01 25.72
CA GLY A 172 1.55 -12.46 25.88
C GLY A 172 0.47 -11.44 25.46
N LYS A 173 0.84 -10.23 25.00
CA LYS A 173 -0.10 -9.16 24.58
C LYS A 173 -0.09 -8.86 23.09
N TRP A 174 0.78 -9.50 22.31
CA TRP A 174 0.75 -9.40 20.84
C TRP A 174 -0.24 -10.41 20.24
N ASN A 175 -1.52 -10.16 20.44
CA ASN A 175 -2.64 -10.95 19.91
C ASN A 175 -3.87 -10.05 19.68
N LEU A 176 -4.87 -10.57 18.98
CA LEU A 176 -6.12 -9.86 18.67
C LEU A 176 -7.25 -10.16 19.67
N ASP A 177 -6.92 -10.66 20.86
CA ASP A 177 -7.93 -10.90 21.90
C ASP A 177 -8.32 -9.57 22.54
N LEU A 178 -9.62 -9.26 22.50
CA LEU A 178 -10.18 -8.05 23.07
C LEU A 178 -10.75 -8.28 24.48
N GLY A 179 -10.95 -9.53 24.92
CA GLY A 179 -11.72 -9.81 26.12
C GLY A 179 -13.08 -9.12 26.10
N ASP A 180 -13.37 -8.33 27.15
CA ASP A 180 -14.62 -7.56 27.28
C ASP A 180 -14.62 -6.22 26.52
N LEU A 181 -13.49 -5.83 25.92
CA LEU A 181 -13.38 -4.56 25.19
C LEU A 181 -14.27 -4.59 23.94
N LEU A 182 -15.10 -3.56 23.79
CA LEU A 182 -15.93 -3.36 22.60
C LEU A 182 -15.49 -2.07 21.88
N PRO A 183 -14.56 -2.13 20.91
CA PRO A 183 -14.12 -0.95 20.19
C PRO A 183 -15.27 -0.29 19.43
N ALA A 184 -15.50 0.99 19.68
CA ALA A 184 -16.46 1.79 18.95
C ALA A 184 -15.96 2.03 17.52
N LEU A 185 -16.76 1.68 16.51
CA LEU A 185 -16.44 2.01 15.12
C LEU A 185 -16.48 3.52 14.88
N SER A 186 -17.32 4.27 15.57
CA SER A 186 -17.44 5.72 15.38
C SER A 186 -17.43 6.43 16.71
N VAL A 187 -16.91 7.66 16.75
CA VAL A 187 -17.08 8.54 17.90
C VAL A 187 -18.47 9.20 17.95
N GLN A 188 -19.38 8.87 17.02
CA GLN A 188 -20.72 9.48 16.90
C GLN A 188 -21.74 9.05 17.97
N GLY A 189 -21.38 8.20 18.94
CA GLY A 189 -22.24 7.82 20.06
C GLY A 189 -21.46 7.80 21.38
N ALA A 190 -21.78 8.75 22.26
CA ALA A 190 -21.60 8.71 23.72
C ALA A 190 -22.00 10.09 24.27
N GLU A 191 -22.74 10.13 25.39
CA GLU A 191 -23.10 11.33 26.14
C GLU A 191 -21.89 12.09 26.75
N ALA A 192 -20.66 11.76 26.36
CA ALA A 192 -19.44 12.33 26.93
C ALA A 192 -18.84 13.43 26.03
N THR A 193 -19.47 14.61 26.00
CA THR A 193 -18.81 15.83 25.51
C THR A 193 -18.07 16.52 26.65
N ASN A 194 -16.75 16.34 26.72
CA ASN A 194 -15.87 17.30 27.42
C ASN A 194 -15.52 18.49 26.49
N GLY A 195 -16.52 19.14 25.86
CA GLY A 195 -16.32 20.36 25.04
C GLY A 195 -17.33 20.65 23.91
N ASP A 196 -17.12 21.78 23.22
CA ASP A 196 -18.08 22.50 22.36
C ASP A 196 -18.33 21.97 20.93
N ARG A 197 -17.44 21.15 20.33
CA ARG A 197 -17.58 20.67 18.93
C ARG A 197 -17.88 19.18 18.87
N ARG A 198 -19.02 18.80 18.28
CA ARG A 198 -19.42 17.41 18.01
C ARG A 198 -18.96 16.89 16.65
N THR A 199 -18.68 17.81 15.73
CA THR A 199 -18.26 17.51 14.35
C THR A 199 -17.18 18.48 13.92
N ALA A 200 -16.35 18.08 12.96
CA ALA A 200 -15.37 18.95 12.30
C ALA A 200 -15.36 18.71 10.80
N LEU A 201 -15.09 19.77 10.02
CA LEU A 201 -14.88 19.69 8.59
C LEU A 201 -13.41 19.34 8.31
N VAL A 202 -13.14 18.17 7.74
CA VAL A 202 -11.79 17.71 7.38
C VAL A 202 -11.59 17.78 5.87
N HIS A 203 -10.35 18.07 5.46
CA HIS A 203 -9.94 18.11 4.06
C HIS A 203 -9.20 16.83 3.72
N LEU A 204 -9.70 16.12 2.72
CA LEU A 204 -9.16 14.88 2.20
C LEU A 204 -8.62 15.11 0.78
N PRO A 205 -7.53 14.43 0.38
CA PRO A 205 -7.02 14.55 -0.99
C PRO A 205 -7.97 13.87 -1.98
N SER A 206 -8.07 14.45 -3.17
CA SER A 206 -8.69 13.85 -4.36
C SER A 206 -7.74 13.96 -5.55
N PHE A 207 -7.78 12.98 -6.45
CA PHE A 207 -6.92 12.93 -7.64
C PHE A 207 -7.73 12.58 -8.90
N ASP A 208 -9.03 12.85 -8.88
CA ASP A 208 -9.97 12.59 -9.98
C ASP A 208 -10.10 13.76 -10.95
N THR A 209 -9.15 14.71 -10.91
CA THR A 209 -9.09 15.82 -11.86
C THR A 209 -8.60 15.32 -13.21
N VAL A 210 -9.13 15.89 -14.29
CA VAL A 210 -8.79 15.48 -15.67
C VAL A 210 -7.30 15.68 -15.99
N ASN A 211 -6.66 16.68 -15.38
CA ASN A 211 -5.24 16.98 -15.57
C ASN A 211 -4.31 16.21 -14.61
N GLY A 212 -4.86 15.38 -13.72
CA GLY A 212 -4.10 14.59 -12.75
C GLY A 212 -3.53 15.38 -11.56
N GLU A 213 -3.93 16.64 -11.38
CA GLU A 213 -3.52 17.44 -10.23
C GLU A 213 -4.30 17.07 -8.97
N GLY A 214 -3.61 17.06 -7.82
CA GLY A 214 -4.25 16.83 -6.55
C GLY A 214 -5.21 17.98 -6.17
N ALA A 215 -6.47 17.65 -5.90
CA ALA A 215 -7.49 18.52 -5.35
C ALA A 215 -7.85 18.14 -3.90
N THR A 216 -8.76 18.88 -3.27
CA THR A 216 -9.25 18.56 -1.93
C THR A 216 -10.76 18.45 -1.90
N VAL A 217 -11.28 17.54 -1.09
CA VAL A 217 -12.71 17.43 -0.77
C VAL A 217 -12.90 17.65 0.72
N ALA A 218 -13.84 18.52 1.08
CA ALA A 218 -14.14 18.87 2.47
C ALA A 218 -15.38 18.12 2.96
N ARG A 219 -15.19 17.23 3.94
CA ARG A 219 -16.23 16.32 4.46
C ARG A 219 -16.25 16.37 5.98
N GLY A 220 -17.44 16.37 6.56
CA GLY A 220 -17.62 16.39 8.01
C GLY A 220 -17.35 15.02 8.63
N VAL A 221 -16.72 15.01 9.80
CA VAL A 221 -16.60 13.81 10.65
C VAL A 221 -17.04 14.14 12.07
N PRO A 222 -17.63 13.17 12.81
CA PRO A 222 -17.80 13.31 14.24
C PRO A 222 -16.42 13.37 14.90
N VAL A 223 -16.28 14.17 15.96
CA VAL A 223 -15.00 14.35 16.65
C VAL A 223 -15.16 14.27 18.15
N ARG A 224 -14.09 13.88 18.81
CA ARG A 224 -13.96 13.85 20.27
C ARG A 224 -12.66 14.50 20.71
N ARG A 225 -12.64 15.10 21.90
CA ARG A 225 -11.42 15.59 22.53
C ARG A 225 -10.85 14.55 23.48
N VAL A 226 -9.56 14.23 23.33
CA VAL A 226 -8.79 13.34 24.21
C VAL A 226 -7.53 14.08 24.63
N GLY A 227 -7.47 14.52 25.89
CA GLY A 227 -6.46 15.47 26.34
C GLY A 227 -6.46 16.74 25.48
N LYS A 228 -5.31 17.06 24.89
CA LYS A 228 -5.16 18.19 23.96
C LYS A 228 -5.53 17.87 22.50
N HIS A 229 -5.79 16.60 22.18
CA HIS A 229 -5.98 16.14 20.81
C HIS A 229 -7.45 16.14 20.41
N LEU A 230 -7.74 16.63 19.19
CA LEU A 230 -9.00 16.40 18.52
C LEU A 230 -8.87 15.12 17.70
N VAL A 231 -9.79 14.18 17.86
CA VAL A 231 -9.71 12.85 17.24
C VAL A 231 -11.03 12.44 16.59
N CYS A 232 -10.95 11.54 15.63
CA CYS A 232 -12.05 10.75 15.07
C CYS A 232 -11.55 9.32 14.81
N THR A 233 -12.40 8.38 14.43
CA THR A 233 -11.95 7.02 14.08
C THR A 233 -11.49 6.93 12.62
N VAL A 234 -10.70 5.91 12.28
CA VAL A 234 -10.40 5.56 10.89
C VAL A 234 -11.69 5.28 10.10
N PHE A 235 -12.68 4.62 10.70
CA PHE A 235 -14.00 4.39 10.10
C PHE A 235 -14.72 5.69 9.75
N ASP A 236 -14.72 6.68 10.64
CA ASP A 236 -15.32 7.99 10.39
C ASP A 236 -14.68 8.69 9.18
N LEU A 237 -13.36 8.59 9.07
CA LEU A 237 -12.61 9.08 7.91
C LEU A 237 -12.88 8.27 6.65
N MET A 238 -13.05 6.95 6.76
CA MET A 238 -13.38 6.08 5.64
C MET A 238 -14.75 6.45 5.06
N LEU A 239 -15.78 6.62 5.90
CA LEU A 239 -17.10 7.07 5.45
C LEU A 239 -17.03 8.44 4.76
N ALA A 240 -16.27 9.39 5.33
CA ALA A 240 -16.06 10.70 4.73
C ALA A 240 -15.35 10.60 3.36
N HIS A 241 -14.31 9.77 3.25
CA HIS A 241 -13.55 9.56 2.02
C HIS A 241 -14.40 8.91 0.93
N TYR A 242 -15.19 7.90 1.27
CA TYR A 242 -16.13 7.25 0.35
C TYR A 242 -17.37 8.10 0.04
N GLY A 243 -17.54 9.28 0.66
CA GLY A 243 -18.71 10.12 0.43
C GLY A 243 -20.00 9.56 1.02
N VAL A 244 -19.93 8.72 2.05
CA VAL A 244 -21.11 8.15 2.70
C VAL A 244 -21.67 9.13 3.73
N ALA A 245 -22.75 9.80 3.34
CA ALA A 245 -23.38 10.84 4.15
C ALA A 245 -24.00 10.29 5.44
N ARG A 246 -23.87 11.05 6.52
CA ARG A 246 -24.57 10.84 7.79
C ARG A 246 -25.23 12.14 8.23
N ALA A 247 -26.40 12.04 8.85
CA ALA A 247 -27.19 13.19 9.23
C ALA A 247 -26.41 14.16 10.12
N GLY A 248 -26.50 15.46 9.82
CA GLY A 248 -25.92 16.53 10.63
C GLY A 248 -24.41 16.76 10.46
N LEU A 249 -23.72 16.03 9.58
CA LEU A 249 -22.31 16.28 9.28
C LEU A 249 -22.15 17.40 8.23
N PRO A 250 -21.28 18.41 8.47
CA PRO A 250 -21.06 19.49 7.52
C PRO A 250 -20.28 19.03 6.28
N GLY A 251 -20.16 19.91 5.30
CA GLY A 251 -19.31 19.69 4.12
C GLY A 251 -20.10 19.37 2.86
N GLN A 252 -19.37 19.04 1.81
CA GLN A 252 -19.94 18.58 0.55
C GLN A 252 -20.45 17.15 0.80
N TRP A 253 -21.50 16.66 0.15
CA TRP A 253 -21.90 15.24 0.23
C TRP A 253 -22.65 14.83 -1.05
N PRO A 254 -22.60 13.56 -1.48
CA PRO A 254 -23.45 13.06 -2.57
C PRO A 254 -24.93 13.19 -2.26
N THR A 255 -25.72 13.57 -3.26
CA THR A 255 -27.19 13.56 -3.16
C THR A 255 -27.76 12.15 -3.24
N GLY A 256 -27.03 11.21 -3.85
CA GLY A 256 -27.44 9.82 -4.05
C GLY A 256 -26.39 9.03 -4.83
N TYR A 257 -26.74 7.80 -5.21
CA TYR A 257 -25.88 6.96 -6.07
C TYR A 257 -25.82 7.47 -7.51
N ASP A 258 -26.82 8.25 -7.91
CA ASP A 258 -27.01 8.88 -9.20
C ASP A 258 -26.27 10.23 -9.33
N ASP A 259 -25.61 10.71 -8.27
CA ASP A 259 -24.84 11.96 -8.29
C ASP A 259 -23.47 11.76 -8.96
N PRO A 260 -23.23 12.26 -10.19
CA PRO A 260 -21.96 12.08 -10.87
C PRO A 260 -20.89 13.09 -10.42
N THR A 261 -21.27 14.09 -9.61
CA THR A 261 -20.39 15.22 -9.26
C THR A 261 -19.54 14.95 -8.04
N GLN A 262 -19.85 13.89 -7.29
CA GLN A 262 -19.16 13.56 -6.05
C GLN A 262 -18.33 12.27 -6.22
N PRO A 263 -17.06 12.28 -5.79
CA PRO A 263 -16.21 11.11 -5.90
C PRO A 263 -16.81 9.88 -5.23
N ASN A 264 -16.52 8.71 -5.81
CA ASN A 264 -16.86 7.38 -5.30
C ASN A 264 -18.36 7.01 -5.37
N THR A 265 -19.23 7.79 -6.01
CA THR A 265 -20.60 7.31 -6.28
C THR A 265 -20.62 6.36 -7.49
N PRO A 266 -21.64 5.49 -7.60
CA PRO A 266 -21.86 4.69 -8.80
C PRO A 266 -21.96 5.50 -10.11
N ALA A 267 -22.62 6.67 -10.08
CA ALA A 267 -22.73 7.56 -11.25
C ALA A 267 -21.41 8.28 -11.58
N TRP A 268 -20.58 8.60 -10.59
CA TRP A 268 -19.26 9.21 -10.80
C TRP A 268 -18.28 8.25 -11.48
N GLN A 269 -18.28 6.97 -11.10
CA GLN A 269 -17.33 6.02 -11.70
C GLN A 269 -17.70 5.63 -13.13
N GLU A 270 -18.98 5.69 -13.51
CA GLU A 270 -19.44 5.24 -14.83
C GLU A 270 -18.71 5.92 -16.01
N PRO A 271 -18.57 7.26 -16.07
CA PRO A 271 -17.79 7.91 -17.13
C PRO A 271 -16.27 7.64 -17.03
N ILE A 272 -15.76 7.19 -15.88
CA ILE A 272 -14.33 6.90 -15.66
C ILE A 272 -13.99 5.47 -16.10
N THR A 273 -14.90 4.52 -15.86
CA THR A 273 -14.64 3.08 -16.04
C THR A 273 -15.36 2.50 -17.23
N GLY A 274 -16.44 3.12 -17.70
CA GLY A 274 -17.36 2.55 -18.69
C GLY A 274 -18.30 1.47 -18.14
N VAL A 275 -18.18 1.09 -16.86
CA VAL A 275 -19.10 0.15 -16.20
C VAL A 275 -20.33 0.91 -15.72
N SER A 276 -21.53 0.45 -16.12
CA SER A 276 -22.76 1.14 -15.70
C SER A 276 -22.92 1.17 -14.17
N ALA A 277 -23.41 2.29 -13.64
CA ALA A 277 -23.72 2.49 -12.24
C ALA A 277 -24.65 1.40 -11.69
N ALA A 278 -25.66 1.02 -12.49
CA ALA A 278 -26.60 -0.05 -12.14
C ALA A 278 -25.89 -1.40 -11.94
N GLN A 279 -24.93 -1.75 -12.81
CA GLN A 279 -24.14 -2.97 -12.69
C GLN A 279 -23.22 -2.92 -11.47
N ALA A 280 -22.52 -1.80 -11.24
CA ALA A 280 -21.68 -1.62 -10.05
C ALA A 280 -22.48 -1.77 -8.75
N ILE A 281 -23.66 -1.16 -8.66
CA ILE A 281 -24.57 -1.28 -7.50
C ILE A 281 -25.01 -2.73 -7.31
N ARG A 282 -25.46 -3.40 -8.38
CA ARG A 282 -25.95 -4.79 -8.30
C ARG A 282 -24.85 -5.74 -7.83
N VAL A 283 -23.68 -5.69 -8.44
CA VAL A 283 -22.56 -6.58 -8.08
C VAL A 283 -22.09 -6.30 -6.65
N ALA A 284 -22.00 -5.04 -6.22
CA ALA A 284 -21.66 -4.71 -4.84
C ALA A 284 -22.66 -5.30 -3.82
N ARG A 285 -23.97 -5.20 -4.11
CA ARG A 285 -25.03 -5.78 -3.27
C ARG A 285 -25.00 -7.30 -3.26
N GLU A 286 -24.82 -7.93 -4.41
CA GLU A 286 -24.72 -9.40 -4.49
C GLU A 286 -23.50 -9.92 -3.74
N PHE A 287 -22.35 -9.27 -3.90
CA PHE A 287 -21.10 -9.62 -3.23
C PHE A 287 -21.23 -9.51 -1.70
N ALA A 288 -21.78 -8.41 -1.21
CA ALA A 288 -22.04 -8.20 0.22
C ALA A 288 -23.09 -9.19 0.75
N ARG A 289 -24.22 -9.37 0.06
CA ARG A 289 -25.25 -10.33 0.49
C ARG A 289 -24.69 -11.75 0.57
N SER A 290 -23.93 -12.19 -0.42
CA SER A 290 -23.30 -13.51 -0.39
C SER A 290 -22.36 -13.66 0.79
N ALA A 291 -21.53 -12.65 1.08
CA ALA A 291 -20.66 -12.66 2.26
C ALA A 291 -21.45 -12.71 3.58
N GLU A 292 -22.54 -11.95 3.70
CA GLU A 292 -23.41 -11.97 4.87
C GLU A 292 -24.05 -13.35 5.10
N GLU A 293 -24.66 -13.92 4.06
CA GLU A 293 -25.38 -15.20 4.13
C GLU A 293 -24.46 -16.40 4.33
N SER A 294 -23.21 -16.31 3.85
CA SER A 294 -22.24 -17.41 3.88
C SER A 294 -21.20 -17.31 5.00
N GLY A 295 -21.20 -16.22 5.78
CA GLY A 295 -20.19 -15.97 6.80
C GLY A 295 -18.81 -15.58 6.25
N GLY A 296 -18.78 -14.87 5.12
CA GLY A 296 -17.57 -14.29 4.52
C GLY A 296 -17.01 -15.06 3.32
N ARG A 297 -17.77 -15.94 2.67
CA ARG A 297 -17.30 -16.76 1.53
C ARG A 297 -17.38 -16.03 0.19
N SER A 298 -16.98 -14.76 0.18
CA SER A 298 -16.83 -13.96 -1.04
C SER A 298 -15.34 -13.74 -1.33
N MET A 299 -14.90 -14.14 -2.52
CA MET A 299 -13.47 -14.16 -2.88
C MET A 299 -13.21 -13.31 -4.13
N ILE A 300 -12.07 -12.62 -4.15
CA ILE A 300 -11.59 -11.90 -5.34
C ILE A 300 -10.22 -12.43 -5.73
N ILE A 301 -10.15 -13.05 -6.91
CA ILE A 301 -8.91 -13.46 -7.58
C ILE A 301 -8.32 -12.24 -8.29
N MET A 302 -7.13 -11.82 -7.88
CA MET A 302 -6.42 -10.66 -8.41
C MET A 302 -5.11 -11.04 -9.10
N GLY A 303 -4.73 -10.31 -10.13
CA GLY A 303 -3.53 -10.61 -10.91
C GLY A 303 -2.81 -9.39 -11.49
N GLY A 304 -1.98 -9.66 -12.50
CA GLY A 304 -1.13 -8.69 -13.21
C GLY A 304 -1.89 -7.51 -13.82
N GLY A 305 -3.17 -7.70 -14.19
CA GLY A 305 -3.98 -6.69 -14.87
C GLY A 305 -4.23 -5.43 -14.03
N ILE A 306 -4.14 -5.55 -12.71
CA ILE A 306 -4.33 -4.43 -11.77
C ILE A 306 -3.10 -4.12 -10.90
N CYS A 307 -2.15 -5.05 -10.70
CA CYS A 307 -0.94 -4.74 -9.90
C CYS A 307 0.21 -4.12 -10.70
N HIS A 308 0.20 -4.25 -12.03
CA HIS A 308 1.26 -3.68 -12.88
C HIS A 308 1.01 -2.22 -13.29
N TRP A 309 -0.01 -1.58 -12.72
CA TRP A 309 -0.22 -0.14 -12.85
C TRP A 309 0.63 0.64 -11.85
N PHE A 310 1.00 1.87 -12.20
CA PHE A 310 1.77 2.75 -11.30
C PHE A 310 1.05 2.95 -9.96
N HIS A 311 -0.28 3.15 -9.99
CA HIS A 311 -1.15 3.23 -8.81
C HIS A 311 -1.81 1.90 -8.46
N GLY A 312 -1.14 0.78 -8.74
CA GLY A 312 -1.63 -0.57 -8.43
C GLY A 312 -1.87 -0.77 -6.94
N ASP A 313 -1.17 -0.03 -6.06
CA ASP A 313 -1.39 -0.02 -4.62
C ASP A 313 -2.76 0.57 -4.25
N ALA A 314 -3.15 1.70 -4.85
CA ALA A 314 -4.44 2.34 -4.63
C ALA A 314 -5.58 1.45 -5.13
N ILE A 315 -5.41 0.86 -6.33
CA ILE A 315 -6.36 -0.09 -6.91
C ILE A 315 -6.53 -1.30 -5.98
N TYR A 316 -5.42 -1.95 -5.58
CA TYR A 316 -5.46 -3.11 -4.69
C TYR A 316 -6.14 -2.77 -3.37
N ARG A 317 -5.82 -1.63 -2.75
CA ARG A 317 -6.44 -1.23 -1.49
C ARG A 317 -7.95 -1.01 -1.62
N ALA A 318 -8.42 -0.42 -2.72
CA ALA A 318 -9.85 -0.25 -2.97
C ALA A 318 -10.57 -1.61 -3.11
N VAL A 319 -9.97 -2.58 -3.82
CA VAL A 319 -10.53 -3.93 -3.97
C VAL A 319 -10.46 -4.72 -2.65
N LEU A 320 -9.33 -4.67 -1.94
CA LEU A 320 -9.16 -5.30 -0.63
C LEU A 320 -10.13 -4.74 0.41
N ALA A 321 -10.48 -3.45 0.32
CA ALA A 321 -11.48 -2.85 1.19
C ALA A 321 -12.84 -3.54 1.06
N LEU A 322 -13.25 -3.99 -0.14
CA LEU A 322 -14.49 -4.75 -0.33
C LEU A 322 -14.49 -6.05 0.49
N LEU A 323 -13.37 -6.76 0.48
CA LEU A 323 -13.18 -8.01 1.23
C LEU A 323 -13.15 -7.78 2.75
N MET A 324 -12.46 -6.73 3.21
CA MET A 324 -12.42 -6.37 4.64
C MET A 324 -13.80 -5.93 5.13
N LEU A 325 -14.50 -5.08 4.37
CA LEU A 325 -15.81 -4.55 4.74
C LEU A 325 -16.90 -5.62 4.77
N THR A 326 -16.71 -6.73 4.06
CA THR A 326 -17.65 -7.86 4.04
C THR A 326 -17.22 -9.02 4.94
N GLY A 327 -16.16 -8.85 5.73
CA GLY A 327 -15.66 -9.88 6.64
C GLY A 327 -15.16 -11.15 5.95
N SER A 328 -14.71 -11.02 4.70
CA SER A 328 -14.34 -12.16 3.86
C SER A 328 -12.89 -12.62 4.05
N MET A 329 -12.03 -11.81 4.66
CA MET A 329 -10.63 -12.19 4.90
C MET A 329 -10.50 -13.25 6.00
N GLY A 330 -9.61 -14.22 5.80
CA GLY A 330 -9.31 -15.27 6.79
C GLY A 330 -10.40 -16.34 6.91
N ARG A 331 -11.27 -16.46 5.91
CA ARG A 331 -12.34 -17.46 5.82
C ARG A 331 -12.11 -18.35 4.61
N ASN A 332 -12.26 -19.68 4.76
CA ASN A 332 -12.26 -20.60 3.62
C ASN A 332 -13.35 -20.21 2.61
N GLY A 333 -13.02 -20.16 1.33
CA GLY A 333 -13.90 -19.66 0.27
C GLY A 333 -14.04 -18.13 0.23
N GLY A 334 -13.28 -17.40 1.05
CA GLY A 334 -13.31 -15.95 1.13
C GLY A 334 -11.94 -15.33 0.97
N GLY A 335 -11.91 -14.04 0.67
CA GLY A 335 -10.70 -13.23 0.85
C GLY A 335 -9.93 -12.94 -0.42
N TRP A 336 -8.67 -12.58 -0.20
CA TRP A 336 -7.75 -12.04 -1.20
C TRP A 336 -6.94 -13.14 -1.86
N ALA A 337 -7.30 -13.49 -3.09
CA ALA A 337 -6.63 -14.52 -3.87
C ALA A 337 -5.72 -13.89 -4.94
N HIS A 338 -4.58 -13.33 -4.50
CA HIS A 338 -3.60 -12.74 -5.42
C HIS A 338 -2.65 -13.77 -6.00
N TYR A 339 -2.55 -13.79 -7.33
CA TYR A 339 -1.61 -14.68 -8.00
C TYR A 339 -0.86 -13.94 -9.12
N VAL A 340 0.48 -13.95 -9.01
CA VAL A 340 1.43 -13.37 -10.00
C VAL A 340 2.51 -14.37 -10.44
N GLY A 341 3.74 -14.27 -9.95
CA GLY A 341 4.75 -15.31 -10.09
C GLY A 341 4.63 -16.38 -9.01
N GLN A 342 5.48 -17.40 -9.11
CA GLN A 342 5.58 -18.47 -8.12
C GLN A 342 6.50 -18.05 -6.96
N GLU A 343 6.00 -17.17 -6.09
CA GLU A 343 6.78 -16.53 -5.02
C GLU A 343 6.85 -17.35 -3.72
N LYS A 344 5.80 -18.13 -3.41
CA LYS A 344 5.66 -18.87 -2.16
C LYS A 344 6.58 -20.10 -2.09
N ILE A 345 7.81 -19.91 -1.63
CA ILE A 345 8.71 -21.01 -1.22
C ILE A 345 8.28 -21.50 0.16
N ARG A 346 7.53 -22.61 0.21
CA ARG A 346 6.96 -23.14 1.47
C ARG A 346 8.00 -23.36 2.58
N PRO A 347 9.14 -24.04 2.36
CA PRO A 347 10.20 -24.19 3.38
C PRO A 347 11.14 -22.97 3.41
N LEU A 348 10.59 -21.77 3.61
CA LEU A 348 11.32 -20.50 3.41
C LEU A 348 12.57 -20.39 4.28
N THR A 349 12.49 -20.71 5.57
CA THR A 349 13.61 -20.53 6.52
C THR A 349 14.81 -21.42 6.18
N GLY A 350 14.57 -22.67 5.79
CA GLY A 350 15.62 -23.58 5.33
C GLY A 350 16.22 -23.13 4.00
N PHE A 351 15.37 -22.73 3.05
CA PHE A 351 15.83 -22.20 1.76
C PHE A 351 16.68 -20.93 1.91
N GLN A 352 16.23 -19.97 2.73
CA GLN A 352 16.96 -18.72 2.99
C GLN A 352 18.31 -18.99 3.65
N THR A 353 18.37 -19.96 4.57
CA THR A 353 19.62 -20.33 5.24
C THR A 353 20.67 -20.76 4.22
N MET A 354 20.31 -21.73 3.39
CA MET A 354 21.18 -22.29 2.36
C MET A 354 21.50 -21.30 1.23
N SER A 355 20.48 -20.62 0.67
CA SER A 355 20.66 -19.75 -0.50
C SER A 355 21.49 -18.50 -0.22
N MET A 356 21.50 -18.04 1.04
CA MET A 356 22.22 -16.84 1.47
C MET A 356 23.45 -17.16 2.33
N ALA A 357 23.82 -18.44 2.46
CA ALA A 357 24.94 -18.92 3.28
C ALA A 357 24.93 -18.38 4.73
N THR A 358 23.74 -18.22 5.31
CA THR A 358 23.59 -17.61 6.66
C THR A 358 23.88 -18.56 7.80
N ASP A 359 24.15 -19.83 7.49
CA ASP A 359 24.81 -20.81 8.34
C ASP A 359 26.31 -20.53 8.53
N TRP A 360 26.95 -19.78 7.60
CA TRP A 360 28.36 -19.40 7.68
C TRP A 360 28.58 -17.94 8.08
N VAL A 361 27.87 -17.00 7.43
CA VAL A 361 28.08 -15.56 7.63
C VAL A 361 26.75 -14.81 7.61
N ARG A 362 26.58 -13.85 8.53
CA ARG A 362 25.37 -13.02 8.63
C ARG A 362 25.73 -11.55 8.83
N PRO A 363 24.98 -10.60 8.24
CA PRO A 363 23.91 -10.77 7.25
C PRO A 363 24.42 -10.88 5.79
N PRO A 364 23.62 -11.42 4.84
CA PRO A 364 23.92 -11.33 3.42
C PRO A 364 23.62 -9.92 2.87
N ARG A 365 24.02 -9.63 1.63
CA ARG A 365 23.69 -8.37 0.93
C ARG A 365 22.50 -8.57 -0.01
N GLN A 366 21.34 -8.08 0.39
CA GLN A 366 20.13 -8.06 -0.45
C GLN A 366 19.84 -6.64 -0.94
N VAL A 367 19.37 -6.49 -2.18
CA VAL A 367 19.01 -5.19 -2.77
C VAL A 367 17.73 -5.32 -3.61
N PRO A 368 16.76 -4.39 -3.50
CA PRO A 368 15.59 -4.38 -4.37
C PRO A 368 15.97 -4.09 -5.82
N GLY A 369 15.70 -5.04 -6.71
CA GLY A 369 16.09 -4.97 -8.12
C GLY A 369 15.57 -3.72 -8.84
N ALA A 370 14.37 -3.22 -8.51
CA ALA A 370 13.82 -2.01 -9.12
C ALA A 370 14.71 -0.78 -8.90
N SER A 371 15.05 -0.48 -7.64
CA SER A 371 15.93 0.64 -7.30
C SER A 371 17.35 0.46 -7.83
N TYR A 372 17.85 -0.78 -7.83
CA TYR A 372 19.18 -1.12 -8.33
C TYR A 372 19.29 -0.84 -9.83
N TRP A 373 18.33 -1.31 -10.62
CA TRP A 373 18.36 -1.11 -12.07
C TRP A 373 17.95 0.29 -12.50
N TYR A 374 17.05 0.95 -11.76
CA TYR A 374 16.75 2.36 -11.99
C TYR A 374 18.01 3.23 -11.91
N ALA A 375 18.87 2.99 -10.91
CA ALA A 375 20.16 3.66 -10.76
C ALA A 375 21.21 3.17 -11.79
N HIS A 376 21.48 1.86 -11.84
CA HIS A 376 22.63 1.32 -12.59
C HIS A 376 22.41 1.11 -14.08
N ALA A 377 21.16 1.20 -14.56
CA ALA A 377 20.86 1.32 -15.99
C ALA A 377 20.56 2.78 -16.38
N ASP A 378 20.88 3.76 -15.53
CA ASP A 378 20.77 5.21 -15.77
C ASP A 378 19.38 5.70 -16.19
N GLN A 379 18.32 4.95 -15.85
CA GLN A 379 16.95 5.32 -16.25
C GLN A 379 16.53 6.64 -15.59
N TRP A 380 16.99 6.86 -14.36
CA TRP A 380 16.76 8.09 -13.60
C TRP A 380 17.20 9.37 -14.32
N ARG A 381 18.19 9.29 -15.23
CA ARG A 381 18.67 10.45 -16.01
C ARG A 381 17.65 10.97 -17.02
N TYR A 382 16.59 10.22 -17.28
CA TYR A 382 15.58 10.51 -18.28
C TYR A 382 14.24 10.94 -17.67
N ASP A 383 14.16 10.98 -16.35
CA ASP A 383 12.97 11.46 -15.64
C ASP A 383 12.88 12.99 -15.76
N GLY A 384 11.74 13.48 -16.26
CA GLY A 384 11.50 14.92 -16.49
C GLY A 384 10.69 15.63 -15.41
N TYR A 385 10.26 14.93 -14.36
CA TYR A 385 9.32 15.45 -13.37
C TYR A 385 9.85 15.32 -11.94
N GLY A 386 9.43 16.25 -11.09
CA GLY A 386 9.72 16.21 -9.65
C GLY A 386 8.93 15.15 -8.90
N ALA A 387 9.49 14.71 -7.77
CA ALA A 387 8.85 13.77 -6.85
C ALA A 387 7.55 14.33 -6.21
N ASP A 388 7.37 15.64 -6.22
CA ASP A 388 6.17 16.33 -5.75
C ASP A 388 4.95 16.19 -6.65
N LYS A 389 5.10 15.72 -7.90
CA LYS A 389 3.96 15.40 -8.77
C LYS A 389 3.00 14.37 -8.16
N LEU A 390 3.50 13.54 -7.24
CA LEU A 390 2.73 12.52 -6.54
C LEU A 390 2.33 12.95 -5.11
N ALA A 391 2.67 14.18 -4.71
CA ALA A 391 2.42 14.67 -3.37
C ALA A 391 0.94 14.97 -3.14
N SER A 392 0.48 14.68 -1.93
CA SER A 392 -0.86 15.07 -1.50
C SER A 392 -0.99 16.62 -1.47
N PRO A 393 -2.10 17.19 -1.96
CA PRO A 393 -2.37 18.63 -1.89
C PRO A 393 -2.56 19.13 -0.45
N VAL A 394 -2.85 18.23 0.49
CA VAL A 394 -2.88 18.52 1.93
C VAL A 394 -1.57 18.13 2.65
N GLY A 395 -0.54 17.76 1.88
CA GLY A 395 0.78 17.37 2.35
C GLY A 395 1.60 18.53 2.92
N ARG A 396 2.80 18.23 3.40
CA ARG A 396 3.73 19.23 3.98
C ARG A 396 4.80 19.73 2.98
N GLY A 397 4.60 19.52 1.67
CA GLY A 397 5.57 19.93 0.64
C GLY A 397 6.95 19.27 0.75
N ARG A 398 7.05 18.06 1.33
CA ARG A 398 8.35 17.42 1.61
C ARG A 398 9.16 17.01 0.37
N PHE A 399 8.50 16.92 -0.77
CA PHE A 399 9.10 16.49 -2.04
C PHE A 399 9.26 17.64 -3.04
N THR A 400 8.92 18.88 -2.64
CA THR A 400 9.09 20.06 -3.49
C THR A 400 10.55 20.19 -3.90
N ASP A 401 10.77 20.45 -5.20
CA ASP A 401 12.10 20.57 -5.84
C ASP A 401 13.02 19.34 -5.68
N LYS A 402 12.47 18.16 -5.35
CA LYS A 402 13.23 16.91 -5.24
C LYS A 402 13.06 16.03 -6.47
N HIS A 403 14.16 15.42 -6.92
CA HIS A 403 14.12 14.36 -7.90
C HIS A 403 13.84 13.00 -7.22
N THR A 404 13.26 12.03 -7.95
CA THR A 404 13.04 10.66 -7.42
C THR A 404 14.34 10.02 -6.92
N MET A 405 15.44 10.29 -7.60
CA MET A 405 16.77 9.82 -7.20
C MET A 405 17.24 10.42 -5.85
N ASP A 406 16.89 11.67 -5.52
CA ASP A 406 17.19 12.26 -4.19
C ASP A 406 16.40 11.53 -3.09
N VAL A 407 15.15 11.15 -3.38
CA VAL A 407 14.30 10.39 -2.47
C VAL A 407 14.88 8.99 -2.24
N LEU A 408 15.39 8.33 -3.28
CA LEU A 408 16.09 7.05 -3.17
C LEU A 408 17.37 7.19 -2.32
N ALA A 409 18.22 8.18 -2.62
CA ALA A 409 19.45 8.40 -1.85
C ALA A 409 19.15 8.67 -0.36
N SER A 410 18.09 9.44 -0.07
CA SER A 410 17.62 9.69 1.29
C SER A 410 17.14 8.40 1.97
N ALA A 411 16.38 7.55 1.26
CA ALA A 411 15.91 6.27 1.79
C ALA A 411 17.07 5.32 2.13
N VAL A 412 18.12 5.30 1.31
CA VAL A 412 19.35 4.53 1.59
C VAL A 412 20.08 5.10 2.80
N ALA A 413 20.26 6.42 2.87
CA ALA A 413 20.95 7.07 3.98
C ALA A 413 20.26 6.88 5.34
N MET A 414 18.92 6.83 5.36
CA MET A 414 18.13 6.57 6.57
C MET A 414 18.02 5.08 6.92
N GLY A 415 18.61 4.17 6.13
CA GLY A 415 18.53 2.74 6.34
C GLY A 415 17.17 2.13 5.99
N TRP A 416 16.33 2.81 5.21
CA TRP A 416 15.00 2.32 4.80
C TRP A 416 15.06 1.38 3.61
N SER A 417 16.04 1.56 2.72
CA SER A 417 16.29 0.67 1.58
C SER A 417 17.76 0.26 1.55
N PRO A 418 18.08 -1.04 1.43
CA PRO A 418 19.46 -1.45 1.22
C PRO A 418 19.88 -1.12 -0.22
N TYR A 419 21.19 -0.96 -0.43
CA TYR A 419 21.78 -0.62 -1.72
C TYR A 419 23.18 -1.23 -1.86
N TYR A 420 23.58 -1.52 -3.10
CA TYR A 420 24.92 -2.01 -3.42
C TYR A 420 25.40 -1.47 -4.78
N PRO A 421 26.70 -1.14 -4.93
CA PRO A 421 27.73 -1.00 -3.89
C PRO A 421 27.32 -0.09 -2.73
N GLN A 422 27.85 -0.31 -1.52
CA GLN A 422 27.41 0.43 -0.32
C GLN A 422 28.04 1.81 -0.24
N PHE A 423 29.36 1.86 -0.45
CA PHE A 423 30.17 3.05 -0.28
C PHE A 423 30.98 3.34 -1.55
N ASP A 424 31.52 4.55 -1.64
CA ASP A 424 32.49 4.96 -2.65
C ASP A 424 33.91 4.37 -2.47
N ARG A 425 34.00 3.31 -1.67
CA ARG A 425 35.23 2.57 -1.36
C ARG A 425 34.91 1.11 -1.05
N SER A 426 35.91 0.25 -1.21
CA SER A 426 35.83 -1.17 -0.85
C SER A 426 35.50 -1.34 0.63
N SER A 427 34.52 -2.19 0.95
CA SER A 427 34.18 -2.49 2.34
C SER A 427 35.25 -3.30 3.08
N LEU A 428 36.16 -3.93 2.34
CA LEU A 428 37.29 -4.68 2.92
C LEU A 428 38.37 -3.69 3.37
N ASP A 429 38.72 -2.74 2.49
CA ASP A 429 39.70 -1.70 2.78
C ASP A 429 39.24 -0.83 3.98
N LEU A 430 37.95 -0.54 4.08
CA LEU A 430 37.39 0.17 5.25
C LEU A 430 37.52 -0.62 6.56
N ALA A 431 37.47 -1.96 6.49
CA ALA A 431 37.70 -2.80 7.66
C ALA A 431 39.18 -2.79 8.06
N ASP A 432 40.09 -2.84 7.08
CA ASP A 432 41.53 -2.72 7.31
C ASP A 432 41.89 -1.34 7.91
N GLU A 433 41.37 -0.25 7.34
CA GLU A 433 41.54 1.12 7.87
C GLU A 433 41.05 1.24 9.33
N ALA A 434 39.89 0.64 9.65
CA ALA A 434 39.35 0.66 11.01
C ALA A 434 40.24 -0.13 11.97
N HIS A 435 40.75 -1.28 11.53
CA HIS A 435 41.67 -2.11 12.30
C HIS A 435 43.00 -1.38 12.58
N GLU A 436 43.61 -0.77 11.57
CA GLU A 436 44.83 0.03 11.71
C GLU A 436 44.64 1.24 12.63
N ALA A 437 43.45 1.85 12.61
CA ALA A 437 43.08 2.93 13.51
C ALA A 437 42.77 2.45 14.94
N GLY A 438 42.72 1.13 15.19
CA GLY A 438 42.37 0.55 16.49
C GLY A 438 40.91 0.80 16.89
N ARG A 439 39.97 0.82 15.94
CA ARG A 439 38.56 1.16 16.15
C ARG A 439 37.60 0.08 15.67
N ASP A 440 36.40 0.04 16.25
CA ASP A 440 35.31 -0.77 15.72
C ASP A 440 34.95 -0.33 14.28
N ALA A 441 34.72 -1.29 13.38
CA ALA A 441 34.45 -1.00 11.98
C ALA A 441 33.15 -0.22 11.77
N GLY A 442 32.09 -0.54 12.54
CA GLY A 442 30.81 0.17 12.46
C GLY A 442 30.94 1.62 12.90
N GLU A 443 31.60 1.85 14.04
CA GLU A 443 31.88 3.21 14.54
C GLU A 443 32.81 4.01 13.63
N TYR A 444 33.82 3.36 13.03
CA TYR A 444 34.71 3.99 12.07
C TYR A 444 33.93 4.45 10.84
N VAL A 445 33.17 3.56 10.20
CA VAL A 445 32.35 3.87 9.02
C VAL A 445 31.34 4.98 9.33
N ALA A 446 30.62 4.90 10.45
CA ALA A 446 29.67 5.93 10.86
C ALA A 446 30.34 7.30 11.02
N GLN A 447 31.54 7.34 11.62
CA GLN A 447 32.31 8.57 11.76
C GLN A 447 32.79 9.10 10.41
N GLN A 448 33.30 8.26 9.51
CA GLN A 448 33.76 8.70 8.18
C GLN A 448 32.60 9.27 7.34
N LEU A 449 31.41 8.66 7.41
CA LEU A 449 30.19 9.18 6.78
C LEU A 449 29.79 10.52 7.38
N ALA A 450 29.79 10.64 8.72
CA ALA A 450 29.45 11.89 9.40
C ALA A 450 30.43 13.03 9.06
N GLN A 451 31.72 12.70 8.89
CA GLN A 451 32.77 13.63 8.47
C GLN A 451 32.81 13.86 6.94
N ARG A 452 31.96 13.17 6.17
CA ARG A 452 31.92 13.22 4.69
C ARG A 452 33.22 12.79 4.00
N LYS A 453 34.04 11.99 4.69
CA LYS A 453 35.26 11.37 4.14
C LYS A 453 34.97 10.05 3.44
N LEU A 454 33.83 9.45 3.74
CA LEU A 454 33.23 8.33 3.04
C LEU A 454 31.87 8.77 2.53
N LYS A 455 31.47 8.31 1.34
CA LYS A 455 30.14 8.59 0.78
C LYS A 455 29.39 7.30 0.48
N LEU A 456 28.07 7.41 0.45
CA LEU A 456 27.23 6.32 -0.03
C LEU A 456 27.30 6.26 -1.55
N ALA A 457 27.53 5.08 -2.13
CA ALA A 457 27.69 4.92 -3.57
C ALA A 457 26.49 5.44 -4.38
N VAL A 458 25.28 5.35 -3.80
CA VAL A 458 24.03 5.84 -4.41
C VAL A 458 24.03 7.35 -4.69
N THR A 459 24.91 8.13 -4.05
CA THR A 459 25.04 9.58 -4.28
C THR A 459 25.90 9.93 -5.50
N ASP A 460 26.59 8.95 -6.07
CA ASP A 460 27.33 9.09 -7.32
C ASP A 460 27.35 7.72 -8.04
N PRO A 461 26.18 7.21 -8.46
CA PRO A 461 26.08 5.87 -9.04
C PRO A 461 26.82 5.77 -10.37
N ASP A 462 27.18 6.91 -10.99
CA ASP A 462 27.93 6.98 -12.23
C ASP A 462 29.45 7.10 -12.03
N ASN A 463 29.93 7.09 -10.79
CA ASN A 463 31.36 6.94 -10.55
C ASN A 463 31.82 5.52 -10.94
N PRO A 464 32.90 5.34 -11.72
CA PRO A 464 33.42 4.01 -12.03
C PRO A 464 33.72 3.13 -10.82
N VAL A 465 34.00 3.70 -9.65
CA VAL A 465 34.20 2.92 -8.41
C VAL A 465 32.89 2.36 -7.83
N ASN A 466 31.74 2.94 -8.20
CA ASN A 466 30.41 2.63 -7.71
C ASN A 466 29.60 1.70 -8.62
N TRP A 467 30.16 1.27 -9.76
CA TRP A 467 29.46 0.42 -10.71
C TRP A 467 29.55 -1.06 -10.35
N PRO A 468 28.47 -1.83 -10.55
CA PRO A 468 28.58 -3.27 -10.58
C PRO A 468 29.39 -3.71 -11.79
N ARG A 469 30.43 -4.51 -11.55
CA ARG A 469 31.36 -4.98 -12.60
C ARG A 469 31.07 -6.39 -13.10
N VAL A 470 30.55 -7.23 -12.21
CA VAL A 470 30.26 -8.64 -12.50
C VAL A 470 28.79 -8.88 -12.23
N LEU A 471 28.09 -9.40 -13.23
CA LEU A 471 26.70 -9.80 -13.14
C LEU A 471 26.58 -11.27 -13.57
N THR A 472 26.05 -12.10 -12.68
CA THR A 472 25.68 -13.48 -13.00
C THR A 472 24.18 -13.54 -13.26
N VAL A 473 23.79 -13.98 -14.46
CA VAL A 473 22.38 -14.17 -14.83
C VAL A 473 22.12 -15.65 -15.04
N TRP A 474 21.28 -16.25 -14.18
CA TRP A 474 20.87 -17.64 -14.30
C TRP A 474 19.39 -17.76 -13.91
N ARG A 475 18.67 -18.71 -14.53
CA ARG A 475 17.21 -18.89 -14.36
C ARG A 475 16.40 -17.62 -14.61
N ALA A 476 16.96 -16.68 -15.37
CA ALA A 476 16.37 -15.39 -15.70
C ALA A 476 16.74 -15.02 -17.14
N ASN A 477 15.84 -14.31 -17.81
CA ASN A 477 16.12 -13.61 -19.05
C ASN A 477 16.00 -12.11 -18.81
N LEU A 478 16.98 -11.53 -18.11
CA LEU A 478 16.93 -10.13 -17.67
C LEU A 478 16.78 -9.18 -18.86
N ILE A 479 17.61 -9.37 -19.89
CA ILE A 479 17.66 -8.46 -21.05
C ILE A 479 16.45 -8.65 -21.98
N GLY A 480 15.98 -9.89 -22.16
CA GLY A 480 14.88 -10.18 -23.10
C GLY A 480 13.49 -10.26 -22.47
N SER A 481 13.34 -10.06 -21.16
CA SER A 481 12.03 -10.19 -20.49
C SER A 481 11.83 -9.20 -19.35
N SER A 482 12.56 -9.34 -18.23
CA SER A 482 12.20 -8.64 -17.00
C SER A 482 12.79 -7.23 -16.86
N GLY A 483 13.80 -6.88 -17.67
CA GLY A 483 14.46 -5.57 -17.70
C GLY A 483 13.58 -4.51 -18.35
N LYS A 484 12.84 -3.76 -17.53
CA LYS A 484 12.08 -2.60 -18.00
C LYS A 484 13.07 -1.55 -18.50
N GLY A 485 12.78 -0.92 -19.62
CA GLY A 485 13.72 0.00 -20.26
C GLY A 485 14.92 -0.71 -20.90
N GLY A 486 14.70 -1.83 -21.60
CA GLY A 486 15.77 -2.67 -22.16
C GLY A 486 16.84 -1.91 -22.96
N GLU A 487 16.47 -0.88 -23.70
CA GLU A 487 17.42 -0.03 -24.44
C GLU A 487 18.39 0.72 -23.52
N TYR A 488 17.96 1.09 -22.30
CA TYR A 488 18.84 1.68 -21.29
C TYR A 488 19.82 0.65 -20.73
N PHE A 489 19.43 -0.63 -20.60
CA PHE A 489 20.37 -1.70 -20.25
C PHE A 489 21.42 -1.87 -21.36
N LEU A 490 21.01 -1.90 -22.63
CA LEU A 490 21.96 -2.00 -23.75
C LEU A 490 22.96 -0.84 -23.75
N ARG A 491 22.46 0.39 -23.62
CA ARG A 491 23.27 1.61 -23.64
C ARG A 491 24.21 1.74 -22.43
N HIS A 492 23.67 1.62 -21.22
CA HIS A 492 24.36 2.04 -20.00
C HIS A 492 24.96 0.87 -19.23
N LEU A 493 24.34 -0.30 -19.26
CA LEU A 493 24.90 -1.48 -18.59
C LEU A 493 25.87 -2.24 -19.49
N LEU A 494 25.49 -2.53 -20.74
CA LEU A 494 26.30 -3.33 -21.66
C LEU A 494 27.25 -2.49 -22.51
N GLY A 495 26.94 -1.21 -22.72
CA GLY A 495 27.76 -0.33 -23.57
C GLY A 495 27.70 -0.68 -25.06
N THR A 496 26.59 -1.26 -25.51
CA THR A 496 26.35 -1.62 -26.91
C THR A 496 25.56 -0.54 -27.64
N ASP A 497 25.33 -0.74 -28.94
CA ASP A 497 24.30 0.01 -29.66
C ASP A 497 22.93 -0.12 -28.97
N SER A 498 22.13 0.93 -29.06
CA SER A 498 20.79 1.01 -28.49
C SER A 498 19.91 1.96 -29.32
N ASN A 499 18.59 1.80 -29.18
CA ASN A 499 17.58 2.63 -29.83
C ASN A 499 17.01 3.70 -28.89
N VAL A 500 17.71 4.09 -27.82
CA VAL A 500 17.26 5.15 -26.91
C VAL A 500 17.09 6.48 -27.67
N GLN A 501 15.83 6.90 -27.88
CA GLN A 501 15.49 8.16 -28.56
C GLN A 501 15.46 9.36 -27.62
N ALA A 502 15.23 9.12 -26.32
CA ALA A 502 15.15 10.18 -25.33
C ALA A 502 16.53 10.82 -25.10
N ALA A 503 16.57 12.14 -24.99
CA ALA A 503 17.68 12.86 -24.42
C ALA A 503 17.38 13.14 -22.94
N PRO A 504 18.40 13.16 -22.05
CA PRO A 504 18.21 13.69 -20.71
C PRO A 504 17.56 15.09 -20.77
N PRO A 505 16.55 15.36 -19.94
CA PRO A 505 15.80 16.61 -20.00
C PRO A 505 16.73 17.81 -19.81
N ARG A 506 16.64 18.78 -20.73
CA ARG A 506 17.43 20.02 -20.68
C ARG A 506 16.95 20.92 -19.54
N ASP A 507 15.63 21.03 -19.43
CA ASP A 507 14.88 21.77 -18.42
C ASP A 507 14.13 20.77 -17.52
N GLY A 508 13.95 21.10 -16.24
CA GLY A 508 13.28 20.22 -15.25
C GLY A 508 14.02 20.13 -13.92
N ILE A 509 13.50 19.31 -13.01
CA ILE A 509 14.12 19.08 -11.70
C ILE A 509 15.26 18.07 -11.86
N ARG A 510 16.47 18.48 -11.50
CA ARG A 510 17.64 17.59 -11.43
C ARG A 510 17.87 17.15 -9.99
N PRO A 511 18.51 15.99 -9.75
CA PRO A 511 18.92 15.63 -8.41
C PRO A 511 19.84 16.69 -7.80
N VAL A 512 19.62 16.97 -6.53
CA VAL A 512 20.43 17.91 -5.74
C VAL A 512 21.49 17.15 -4.94
N ASP A 513 21.13 15.97 -4.43
CA ASP A 513 21.93 15.18 -3.50
C ASP A 513 22.70 14.05 -4.23
N VAL A 514 22.54 13.95 -5.55
CA VAL A 514 23.15 12.90 -6.39
C VAL A 514 23.91 13.52 -7.57
N ALA A 515 25.15 13.10 -7.78
CA ALA A 515 26.00 13.56 -8.86
C ALA A 515 25.40 13.19 -10.23
N CYS A 516 25.30 14.20 -11.11
CA CYS A 516 24.68 14.06 -12.44
C CYS A 516 25.63 14.50 -13.58
N GLU A 517 26.76 15.14 -13.26
CA GLU A 517 27.71 15.68 -14.23
C GLU A 517 28.75 14.62 -14.63
N GLY A 518 28.61 14.07 -15.84
CA GLY A 518 29.54 13.09 -16.41
C GLY A 518 29.20 12.75 -17.86
N ILE A 519 30.23 12.49 -18.68
CA ILE A 519 30.06 11.96 -20.05
C ILE A 519 29.49 10.54 -19.95
N PHE A 520 28.50 10.22 -20.78
CA PHE A 520 27.92 8.87 -20.93
C PHE A 520 28.99 7.77 -20.82
N ARG A 521 28.65 6.69 -20.10
CA ARG A 521 29.50 5.50 -19.95
C ARG A 521 30.11 5.11 -21.29
N LYS A 522 31.40 5.41 -21.49
CA LYS A 522 32.18 4.80 -22.56
C LYS A 522 32.65 3.46 -22.02
N ALA A 523 32.16 2.36 -22.60
CA ALA A 523 32.73 1.05 -22.33
C ALA A 523 34.23 1.10 -22.60
N SER A 524 35.03 0.73 -21.61
CA SER A 524 36.43 0.37 -21.86
C SER A 524 36.41 -0.92 -22.67
N SER A 525 36.70 -0.82 -23.96
CA SER A 525 37.06 -1.97 -24.77
C SER A 525 38.34 -2.57 -24.18
N THR A 526 38.24 -3.77 -23.60
CA THR A 526 39.36 -4.71 -23.56
C THR A 526 39.25 -5.63 -24.74
#